data_AF-A0A816VEA1-F1
#
_entry.id   AF-A0A816VEA1-F1
#
_cell.length_a   1.000
_cell.length_b   1.000
_cell.length_c   1.000
_cell.angle_alpha   90.00
_cell.angle_beta   90.00
_cell.angle_gamma   90.00
#
_symmetry.space_group_name_H-M   'P 1'
#
loop_
_entity.id
_entity.type
_entity.pdbx_description
1 polymer ?
#
loop_
_entity_poly.entity_id
_entity_poly.type
_entity_poly.pdbx_seq_one_letter_code
_entity_poly.pdbx_strand_id
1 'polypeptide(L)'
;MENKLTKIRRTFAAQLTEKYKLKLIIPNNDASDSIFEGFINEMFNQLHKKRTKQDVELLKESNRNSPLFIQRKQLQKDIEDFQILNKRQDAHAVQQIIERVERRAMLNRKYDNREVKSISQLNTQCQSTIIPTVKMFTLSCSYRTLCSELIERFDWPSELFASEYDRCFCKTCYPLTMPNVYQSNIENKYPIIIPRNWMKFGLKIDEVQAKIHQIWDKWATSYHGTLPNAALSMIKHRQICLPGDKLLDGTHLTIRPGHIQDQKAFFTSPTVRYAAQNHYATPLEFTSQRDKYVYTAKIVLRCRQMPDSFTIQGETLNNSRINGADFCDIIPDEQIEWKTDKRGTVIFDGLCVRLTPVYNQTFHNTIYQSHANQTNVHN
;
A
#
# COMPACT_ATOMS: atom_id res chain seq x y z
N MET A 1 -12.57 34.08 5.49
CA MET A 1 -11.22 34.18 4.89
C MET A 1 -11.34 33.90 3.40
N GLU A 2 -11.05 34.88 2.54
CA GLU A 2 -11.12 34.72 1.08
C GLU A 2 -9.99 33.79 0.60
N ASN A 3 -10.31 32.78 -0.21
CA ASN A 3 -9.32 31.86 -0.76
C ASN A 3 -8.38 32.63 -1.72
N LYS A 4 -7.06 32.44 -1.56
CA LYS A 4 -6.00 33.06 -2.38
C LYS A 4 -6.27 32.92 -3.90
N LEU A 5 -6.88 31.82 -4.32
CA LEU A 5 -7.26 31.56 -5.71
C LEU A 5 -8.43 32.46 -6.18
N THR A 6 -9.43 32.68 -5.33
CA THR A 6 -10.60 33.54 -5.62
C THR A 6 -10.17 35.00 -5.80
N LYS A 7 -9.24 35.48 -4.96
CA LYS A 7 -8.66 36.82 -5.07
C LYS A 7 -7.91 37.01 -6.41
N ILE A 8 -7.08 36.04 -6.80
CA ILE A 8 -6.35 36.07 -8.08
C ILE A 8 -7.32 36.10 -9.27
N ARG A 9 -8.35 35.26 -9.26
CA ARG A 9 -9.36 35.19 -10.32
C ARG A 9 -10.13 36.51 -10.47
N ARG A 10 -10.50 37.15 -9.36
CA ARG A 10 -11.18 38.45 -9.36
C ARG A 10 -10.29 39.57 -9.89
N THR A 11 -9.04 39.65 -9.45
CA THR A 11 -8.09 40.65 -9.96
C THR A 11 -7.90 40.50 -11.47
N PHE A 12 -7.75 39.28 -11.96
CA PHE A 12 -7.61 39.00 -13.39
C PHE A 12 -8.87 39.36 -14.18
N ALA A 13 -10.05 39.02 -13.67
CA ALA A 13 -11.33 39.41 -14.27
C ALA A 13 -11.53 40.93 -14.34
N ALA A 14 -11.15 41.66 -13.28
CA ALA A 14 -11.22 43.12 -13.26
C ALA A 14 -10.32 43.75 -14.33
N GLN A 15 -9.07 43.29 -14.41
CA GLN A 15 -8.11 43.73 -15.43
C GLN A 15 -8.62 43.49 -16.86
N LEU A 16 -9.24 42.35 -17.12
CA LEU A 16 -9.82 42.05 -18.43
C LEU A 16 -11.07 42.88 -18.73
N THR A 17 -11.95 43.05 -17.75
CA THR A 17 -13.18 43.85 -17.90
C THR A 17 -12.85 45.30 -18.23
N GLU A 18 -11.87 45.88 -17.53
CA GLU A 18 -11.36 47.23 -17.78
C GLU A 18 -10.67 47.34 -19.13
N LYS A 19 -9.68 46.47 -19.43
CA LYS A 19 -8.90 46.51 -20.67
C LYS A 19 -9.77 46.42 -21.93
N TYR A 20 -10.83 45.62 -21.90
CA TYR A 20 -11.70 45.38 -23.05
C TYR A 20 -13.04 46.14 -23.00
N LYS A 21 -13.18 47.07 -22.04
CA LYS A 21 -14.40 47.86 -21.80
C LYS A 21 -15.65 46.96 -21.82
N LEU A 22 -15.61 45.85 -21.09
CA LEU A 22 -16.74 44.92 -20.97
C LEU A 22 -17.77 45.53 -20.02
N LYS A 23 -19.05 45.46 -20.38
CA LYS A 23 -20.14 45.93 -19.51
C LYS A 23 -20.57 44.81 -18.57
N LEU A 24 -19.66 44.35 -17.73
CA LEU A 24 -19.91 43.25 -16.79
C LEU A 24 -19.73 43.73 -15.36
N ILE A 25 -20.69 43.37 -14.52
CA ILE A 25 -20.64 43.63 -13.07
C ILE A 25 -19.89 42.46 -12.44
N ILE A 26 -18.73 42.75 -11.84
CA ILE A 26 -17.94 41.74 -11.14
C ILE A 26 -18.72 41.30 -9.90
N PRO A 27 -18.98 39.99 -9.70
CA PRO A 27 -19.72 39.52 -8.54
C PRO A 27 -19.01 39.89 -7.22
N ASN A 28 -19.81 40.33 -6.24
CA ASN A 28 -19.33 40.71 -4.91
C ASN A 28 -18.63 39.55 -4.17
N ASN A 29 -17.99 39.89 -3.05
CA ASN A 29 -17.12 38.97 -2.32
C ASN A 29 -17.80 37.68 -1.85
N ASP A 30 -19.11 37.74 -1.60
CA ASP A 30 -19.93 36.62 -1.10
C ASP A 30 -20.62 35.82 -2.22
N ALA A 31 -20.35 36.11 -3.49
CA ALA A 31 -20.92 35.36 -4.59
C ALA A 31 -20.44 33.89 -4.57
N SER A 32 -21.38 32.96 -4.77
CA SER A 32 -21.04 31.54 -4.86
C SER A 32 -20.15 31.27 -6.07
N ASP A 33 -19.33 30.21 -6.00
CA ASP A 33 -18.44 29.81 -7.09
C ASP A 33 -19.20 29.61 -8.43
N SER A 34 -20.45 29.13 -8.36
CA SER A 34 -21.30 28.96 -9.56
C SER A 34 -21.64 30.30 -10.25
N ILE A 35 -21.88 31.35 -9.47
CA ILE A 35 -22.17 32.70 -9.99
C ILE A 35 -20.90 33.28 -10.61
N PHE A 36 -19.75 33.04 -9.98
CA PHE A 36 -18.47 33.50 -10.50
C PHE A 36 -18.08 32.78 -11.80
N GLU A 37 -18.28 31.46 -11.91
CA GLU A 37 -18.06 30.72 -13.15
C GLU A 37 -19.02 31.16 -14.27
N GLY A 38 -20.28 31.45 -13.95
CA GLY A 38 -21.24 32.05 -14.88
C GLY A 38 -20.75 33.40 -15.42
N PHE A 39 -20.22 34.26 -14.54
CA PHE A 39 -19.61 35.53 -14.91
C PHE A 39 -18.38 35.35 -15.81
N ILE A 40 -17.50 34.39 -15.49
CA ILE A 40 -16.31 34.10 -16.31
C ILE A 40 -16.69 33.63 -17.72
N ASN A 41 -17.71 32.77 -17.83
CA ASN A 41 -18.20 32.30 -19.13
C ASN A 41 -18.81 33.44 -19.97
N GLU A 42 -19.59 34.33 -19.35
CA GLU A 42 -20.14 35.50 -20.04
C GLU A 42 -19.04 36.49 -20.45
N MET A 43 -18.03 36.69 -19.59
CA MET A 43 -16.83 37.46 -19.91
C MET A 43 -16.10 36.88 -21.12
N PHE A 44 -15.91 35.55 -21.19
CA PHE A 44 -15.32 34.90 -22.36
C PHE A 44 -16.16 35.09 -23.61
N ASN A 45 -17.49 34.97 -23.52
CA ASN A 45 -18.37 35.17 -24.66
C ASN A 45 -18.30 36.61 -25.21
N GLN A 46 -18.26 37.62 -24.34
CA GLN A 46 -18.12 39.02 -24.76
C GLN A 46 -16.72 39.33 -25.31
N LEU A 47 -15.67 38.75 -24.73
CA LEU A 47 -14.31 38.84 -25.26
C LEU A 47 -14.20 38.20 -26.65
N HIS A 48 -14.88 37.07 -26.87
CA HIS A 48 -14.88 36.36 -28.15
C HIS A 48 -15.56 37.15 -29.27
N LYS A 49 -16.55 37.99 -28.92
CA LYS A 49 -17.24 38.90 -29.85
C LYS A 49 -16.44 40.17 -30.18
N LYS A 50 -15.43 40.52 -29.37
CA LYS A 50 -14.70 41.79 -29.46
C LYS A 50 -13.24 41.71 -29.92
N ARG A 51 -12.67 40.52 -30.18
CA ARG A 51 -11.21 40.36 -30.33
C ARG A 51 -10.69 40.04 -31.74
N THR A 52 -9.50 40.57 -32.00
CA THR A 52 -8.62 40.28 -33.14
C THR A 52 -7.82 38.99 -32.92
N LYS A 53 -7.35 38.36 -34.01
CA LYS A 53 -6.69 37.03 -34.04
C LYS A 53 -5.58 36.82 -33.00
N GLN A 54 -4.80 37.85 -32.67
CA GLN A 54 -3.62 37.77 -31.81
C GLN A 54 -3.97 37.50 -30.33
N ASP A 55 -5.11 38.04 -29.86
CA ASP A 55 -5.59 37.82 -28.50
C ASP A 55 -6.24 36.44 -28.31
N VAL A 56 -6.65 35.78 -29.41
CA VAL A 56 -7.15 34.40 -29.42
C VAL A 56 -5.98 33.41 -29.32
N GLU A 57 -4.82 33.75 -29.88
CA GLU A 57 -3.62 32.92 -29.79
C GLU A 57 -3.00 32.91 -28.39
N LEU A 58 -2.89 34.06 -27.73
CA LEU A 58 -2.39 34.13 -26.34
C LEU A 58 -3.28 33.36 -25.35
N LEU A 59 -4.60 33.38 -25.56
CA LEU A 59 -5.54 32.57 -24.77
C LEU A 59 -5.42 31.08 -25.07
N LYS A 60 -5.18 30.69 -26.33
CA LYS A 60 -4.92 29.30 -26.71
C LYS A 60 -3.61 28.79 -26.12
N GLU A 61 -2.57 29.61 -26.07
CA GLU A 61 -1.28 29.25 -25.44
C GLU A 61 -1.39 29.11 -23.92
N SER A 62 -2.06 30.06 -23.26
CA SER A 62 -2.36 29.96 -21.81
C SER A 62 -3.17 28.70 -21.48
N ASN A 63 -4.14 28.34 -22.32
CA ASN A 63 -4.94 27.14 -22.13
C ASN A 63 -4.15 25.84 -22.43
N ARG A 64 -3.24 25.85 -23.43
CA ARG A 64 -2.34 24.72 -23.75
C ARG A 64 -1.34 24.42 -22.62
N ASN A 65 -0.95 25.44 -21.86
CA ASN A 65 -0.06 25.29 -20.71
C ASN A 65 -0.81 25.11 -19.38
N SER A 66 -2.15 25.06 -19.41
CA SER A 66 -2.91 24.77 -18.21
C SER A 66 -2.61 23.33 -17.73
N PRO A 67 -2.47 23.11 -16.41
CA PRO A 67 -2.27 21.77 -15.86
C PRO A 67 -3.32 20.75 -16.34
N LEU A 68 -4.52 21.24 -16.66
CA LEU A 68 -5.66 20.45 -17.13
C LEU A 68 -5.52 20.02 -18.58
N PHE A 69 -5.06 20.89 -19.46
CA PHE A 69 -4.80 20.54 -20.84
C PHE A 69 -3.66 19.51 -20.95
N ILE A 70 -2.61 19.68 -20.14
CA ILE A 70 -1.50 18.73 -20.04
C ILE A 70 -2.00 17.37 -19.52
N GLN A 71 -2.80 17.36 -18.46
CA GLN A 71 -3.42 16.13 -17.95
C GLN A 71 -4.33 15.45 -18.98
N ARG A 72 -5.11 16.22 -19.74
CA ARG A 72 -6.00 15.70 -20.79
C ARG A 72 -5.20 15.07 -21.94
N LYS A 73 -4.13 15.73 -22.42
CA LYS A 73 -3.24 15.15 -23.43
C LYS A 73 -2.57 13.88 -22.95
N GLN A 74 -2.16 13.84 -21.68
CA GLN A 74 -1.51 12.67 -21.11
C GLN A 74 -2.51 11.51 -20.92
N LEU A 75 -3.76 11.79 -20.55
CA LEU A 75 -4.82 10.80 -20.49
C LEU A 75 -5.16 10.23 -21.89
N GLN A 76 -5.22 11.11 -22.90
CA GLN A 76 -5.45 10.69 -24.28
C GLN A 76 -4.34 9.74 -24.77
N LYS A 77 -3.08 10.08 -24.47
CA LYS A 77 -1.93 9.21 -24.78
C LYS A 77 -2.01 7.87 -24.06
N ASP A 78 -2.37 7.85 -22.78
CA ASP A 78 -2.52 6.60 -22.03
C ASP A 78 -3.64 5.71 -22.60
N ILE A 79 -4.72 6.30 -23.15
CA ILE A 79 -5.79 5.58 -23.85
C ILE A 79 -5.29 4.99 -25.18
N GLU A 80 -4.50 5.73 -25.94
CA GLU A 80 -3.90 5.25 -27.20
C GLU A 80 -2.89 4.10 -26.92
N ASP A 81 -2.04 4.27 -25.92
CA ASP A 81 -1.09 3.24 -25.46
C ASP A 81 -1.84 1.97 -25.00
N PHE A 82 -2.96 2.13 -24.29
CA PHE A 82 -3.82 1.02 -23.89
C PHE A 82 -4.35 0.24 -25.11
N GLN A 83 -4.85 0.93 -26.13
CA GLN A 83 -5.37 0.28 -27.34
C GLN A 83 -4.29 -0.51 -28.08
N ILE A 84 -3.06 0.01 -28.13
CA ILE A 84 -1.91 -0.66 -28.73
C ILE A 84 -1.52 -1.90 -27.93
N LEU A 85 -1.44 -1.79 -26.60
CA LEU A 85 -1.00 -2.87 -25.72
C LEU A 85 -2.05 -3.98 -25.57
N ASN A 86 -3.34 -3.63 -25.58
CA ASN A 86 -4.42 -4.60 -25.58
C ASN A 86 -4.40 -5.46 -26.86
N LYS A 87 -4.10 -4.87 -28.02
CA LYS A 87 -3.89 -5.62 -29.28
C LYS A 87 -2.70 -6.58 -29.22
N ARG A 88 -1.71 -6.31 -28.36
CA ARG A 88 -0.52 -7.14 -28.16
C ARG A 88 -0.68 -8.19 -27.06
N GLN A 89 -1.83 -8.23 -26.38
CA GLN A 89 -2.09 -9.13 -25.24
C GLN A 89 -1.05 -9.02 -24.09
N ASP A 90 -0.43 -7.84 -23.92
CA ASP A 90 0.53 -7.61 -22.83
C ASP A 90 -0.22 -7.25 -21.54
N ALA A 91 -0.61 -8.29 -20.79
CA ALA A 91 -1.42 -8.16 -19.59
C ALA A 91 -0.78 -7.28 -18.50
N HIS A 92 0.55 -7.27 -18.40
CA HIS A 92 1.27 -6.49 -17.40
C HIS A 92 1.30 -5.00 -17.77
N ALA A 93 1.60 -4.68 -19.03
CA ALA A 93 1.58 -3.31 -19.51
C ALA A 93 0.17 -2.69 -19.49
N VAL A 94 -0.86 -3.50 -19.77
CA VAL A 94 -2.28 -3.13 -19.63
C VAL A 94 -2.61 -2.80 -18.17
N GLN A 95 -2.21 -3.64 -17.21
CA GLN A 95 -2.46 -3.40 -15.78
C GLN A 95 -1.78 -2.11 -15.28
N GLN A 96 -0.55 -1.84 -15.72
CA GLN A 96 0.16 -0.61 -15.35
C GLN A 96 -0.52 0.66 -15.90
N ILE A 97 -1.18 0.58 -17.07
CA ILE A 97 -1.97 1.70 -17.59
C ILE A 97 -3.25 1.89 -16.80
N ILE A 98 -3.96 0.80 -16.45
CA ILE A 98 -5.17 0.87 -15.61
C ILE A 98 -4.86 1.58 -14.29
N GLU A 99 -3.78 1.20 -13.60
CA GLU A 99 -3.41 1.86 -12.35
C GLU A 99 -3.01 3.34 -12.51
N ARG A 100 -2.45 3.73 -13.66
CA ARG A 100 -2.13 5.14 -13.97
C ARG A 100 -3.39 5.95 -14.21
N VAL A 101 -4.35 5.40 -14.96
CA VAL A 101 -5.65 6.00 -15.23
C VAL A 101 -6.45 6.15 -13.94
N GLU A 102 -6.51 5.12 -13.09
CA GLU A 102 -7.20 5.14 -11.80
C GLU A 102 -6.60 6.16 -10.83
N ARG A 103 -5.26 6.20 -10.69
CA ARG A 103 -4.58 7.20 -9.85
C ARG A 103 -4.91 8.63 -10.28
N ARG A 104 -4.96 8.89 -11.59
CA ARG A 104 -5.32 10.22 -12.11
C ARG A 104 -6.81 10.53 -11.95
N ALA A 105 -7.67 9.54 -12.10
CA ALA A 105 -9.11 9.69 -11.82
C ALA A 105 -9.36 10.03 -10.35
N MET A 106 -8.62 9.41 -9.41
CA MET A 106 -8.73 9.72 -7.97
C MET A 106 -8.24 11.13 -7.62
N LEU A 107 -7.23 11.65 -8.32
CA LEU A 107 -6.70 13.01 -8.12
C LEU A 107 -7.66 14.10 -8.65
N ASN A 108 -8.59 13.74 -9.56
CA ASN A 108 -9.45 14.68 -10.27
C ASN A 108 -10.88 14.80 -9.72
N ARG A 109 -11.09 14.67 -8.40
CA ARG A 109 -12.42 14.81 -7.72
C ARG A 109 -13.13 16.18 -7.89
N LYS A 110 -12.62 17.10 -8.71
CA LYS A 110 -13.19 18.43 -8.97
C LYS A 110 -13.54 18.69 -10.45
N TYR A 111 -13.79 17.64 -11.25
CA TYR A 111 -14.16 17.80 -12.67
C TYR A 111 -15.59 17.38 -13.01
N ASP A 112 -16.15 18.15 -13.96
CA ASP A 112 -17.49 18.13 -14.51
C ASP A 112 -17.97 16.72 -14.93
N ASN A 113 -19.24 16.43 -14.63
CA ASN A 113 -19.90 15.13 -14.70
C ASN A 113 -20.00 14.52 -16.11
N ARG A 114 -19.62 15.25 -17.18
CA ARG A 114 -19.68 14.76 -18.56
C ARG A 114 -18.45 13.95 -18.99
N GLU A 115 -17.23 14.36 -18.64
CA GLU A 115 -16.02 13.62 -19.05
C GLU A 115 -15.81 12.36 -18.19
N VAL A 116 -16.24 12.38 -16.92
CA VAL A 116 -16.27 11.21 -16.04
C VAL A 116 -17.23 10.14 -16.56
N LYS A 117 -18.36 10.53 -17.18
CA LYS A 117 -19.29 9.61 -17.84
C LYS A 117 -18.69 8.94 -19.06
N SER A 118 -17.91 9.66 -19.86
CA SER A 118 -17.19 9.07 -21.00
C SER A 118 -16.15 8.03 -20.55
N ILE A 119 -15.46 8.31 -19.44
CA ILE A 119 -14.48 7.40 -18.83
C ILE A 119 -15.17 6.19 -18.19
N SER A 120 -16.31 6.37 -17.52
CA SER A 120 -17.06 5.25 -16.94
C SER A 120 -17.68 4.36 -18.03
N GLN A 121 -18.11 4.95 -19.16
CA GLN A 121 -18.58 4.21 -20.33
C GLN A 121 -17.45 3.41 -20.98
N LEU A 122 -16.25 3.97 -21.13
CA LEU A 122 -15.06 3.24 -21.61
C LEU A 122 -14.65 2.12 -20.65
N ASN A 123 -14.77 2.32 -19.33
CA ASN A 123 -14.50 1.30 -18.31
C ASN A 123 -15.54 0.16 -18.37
N THR A 124 -16.83 0.51 -18.57
CA THR A 124 -17.92 -0.46 -18.71
C THR A 124 -17.80 -1.27 -20.00
N GLN A 125 -17.36 -0.62 -21.10
CA GLN A 125 -17.09 -1.28 -22.37
C GLN A 125 -15.84 -2.18 -22.33
N CYS A 126 -14.81 -1.82 -21.55
CA CYS A 126 -13.68 -2.70 -21.26
C CYS A 126 -14.11 -3.92 -20.44
N GLN A 127 -15.01 -3.76 -19.47
CA GLN A 127 -15.56 -4.86 -18.69
C GLN A 127 -16.39 -5.82 -19.54
N SER A 128 -17.23 -5.34 -20.46
CA SER A 128 -18.06 -6.24 -21.28
C SER A 128 -17.28 -7.01 -22.36
N THR A 129 -16.15 -6.48 -22.83
CA THR A 129 -15.39 -7.10 -23.94
C THR A 129 -14.24 -8.00 -23.47
N ILE A 130 -13.75 -7.82 -22.22
CA ILE A 130 -12.58 -8.55 -21.68
C ILE A 130 -13.00 -9.68 -20.71
N ILE A 131 -14.22 -9.65 -20.16
CA ILE A 131 -14.63 -10.57 -19.09
C ILE A 131 -14.92 -12.03 -19.51
N PRO A 132 -15.24 -12.42 -20.76
CA PRO A 132 -15.44 -13.84 -21.04
C PRO A 132 -14.14 -14.65 -21.15
N THR A 133 -12.99 -14.02 -21.45
CA THR A 133 -11.74 -14.76 -21.76
C THR A 133 -10.70 -14.71 -20.64
N VAL A 134 -10.83 -13.80 -19.67
CA VAL A 134 -9.94 -13.72 -18.50
C VAL A 134 -10.44 -14.55 -17.31
N LYS A 135 -11.66 -15.11 -17.39
CA LYS A 135 -12.29 -15.84 -16.29
C LYS A 135 -11.87 -17.30 -16.12
N MET A 136 -10.94 -17.83 -16.93
CA MET A 136 -10.69 -19.27 -16.94
C MET A 136 -9.22 -19.73 -16.99
N PHE A 137 -8.28 -18.86 -16.64
CA PHE A 137 -6.91 -19.29 -16.28
C PHE A 137 -6.40 -18.47 -15.08
N THR A 138 -6.41 -19.10 -13.90
CA THR A 138 -5.51 -18.84 -12.77
C THR A 138 -4.80 -17.47 -12.75
N LEU A 139 -5.43 -16.43 -12.17
CA LEU A 139 -4.70 -15.22 -11.77
C LEU A 139 -3.81 -15.57 -10.58
N SER A 140 -2.65 -16.18 -10.87
CA SER A 140 -1.60 -16.36 -9.87
C SER A 140 -1.25 -14.97 -9.31
N CYS A 141 -1.43 -14.80 -8.00
CA CYS A 141 -1.07 -13.55 -7.35
C CYS A 141 0.45 -13.38 -7.42
N SER A 142 0.95 -12.41 -8.21
CA SER A 142 2.38 -12.15 -8.36
C SER A 142 3.08 -11.95 -7.01
N TYR A 143 2.41 -11.27 -6.07
CA TYR A 143 2.92 -11.08 -4.71
C TYR A 143 3.08 -12.40 -3.94
N ARG A 144 2.12 -13.32 -4.08
CA ARG A 144 2.22 -14.67 -3.49
C ARG A 144 3.42 -15.40 -4.10
N THR A 145 3.55 -15.38 -5.42
CA THR A 145 4.66 -16.03 -6.14
C THR A 145 6.03 -15.50 -5.70
N LEU A 146 6.19 -14.18 -5.55
CA LEU A 146 7.42 -13.57 -5.05
C LEU A 146 7.72 -13.95 -3.60
N CYS A 147 6.70 -13.96 -2.73
CA CYS A 147 6.87 -14.40 -1.35
C CYS A 147 7.25 -15.89 -1.28
N SER A 148 6.66 -16.73 -2.13
CA SER A 148 6.98 -18.17 -2.21
C SER A 148 8.44 -18.40 -2.61
N GLU A 149 8.96 -17.62 -3.55
CA GLU A 149 10.37 -17.68 -3.94
C GLU A 149 11.32 -17.34 -2.78
N LEU A 150 10.96 -16.37 -1.93
CA LEU A 150 11.72 -16.10 -0.70
C LEU A 150 11.69 -17.31 0.25
N ILE A 151 10.54 -17.97 0.42
CA ILE A 151 10.43 -19.15 1.28
C ILE A 151 11.27 -20.31 0.75
N GLU A 152 11.23 -20.56 -0.57
CA GLU A 152 12.08 -21.56 -1.23
C GLU A 152 13.57 -21.29 -0.97
N ARG A 153 13.99 -20.01 -1.00
CA ARG A 153 15.37 -19.61 -0.72
C ARG A 153 15.81 -19.88 0.72
N PHE A 154 14.89 -19.95 1.67
CA PHE A 154 15.25 -20.30 3.05
C PHE A 154 15.62 -21.77 3.21
N ASP A 155 15.31 -22.63 2.23
CA ASP A 155 15.59 -24.07 2.26
C ASP A 155 15.01 -24.75 3.53
N TRP A 156 13.79 -24.36 3.90
CA TRP A 156 13.07 -24.97 5.01
C TRP A 156 12.34 -26.23 4.55
N PRO A 157 12.28 -27.28 5.39
CA PRO A 157 11.55 -28.50 5.04
C PRO A 157 10.08 -28.18 4.72
N SER A 158 9.61 -28.65 3.56
CA SER A 158 8.24 -28.40 3.09
C SER A 158 7.18 -28.99 4.02
N GLU A 159 7.54 -30.01 4.80
CA GLU A 159 6.71 -30.67 5.80
C GLU A 159 6.33 -29.77 6.96
N LEU A 160 7.04 -28.65 7.17
CA LEU A 160 6.66 -27.64 8.15
C LEU A 160 5.42 -26.84 7.72
N PHE A 161 5.10 -26.83 6.43
CA PHE A 161 4.06 -25.99 5.86
C PHE A 161 2.77 -26.76 5.56
N ALA A 162 1.66 -26.04 5.66
CA ALA A 162 0.30 -26.49 5.36
C ALA A 162 -0.32 -25.49 4.38
N SER A 163 -0.04 -25.71 3.09
CA SER A 163 -0.36 -24.77 2.00
C SER A 163 -1.85 -24.46 1.86
N GLU A 164 -2.72 -25.35 2.35
CA GLU A 164 -4.17 -25.17 2.45
C GLU A 164 -4.57 -24.00 3.36
N TYR A 165 -3.69 -23.60 4.28
CA TYR A 165 -3.90 -22.46 5.18
C TYR A 165 -3.13 -21.21 4.76
N ASP A 166 -2.52 -21.21 3.57
CA ASP A 166 -1.90 -20.04 2.98
C ASP A 166 -2.93 -18.94 2.73
N ARG A 167 -2.55 -17.69 3.00
CA ARG A 167 -3.40 -16.54 2.72
C ARG A 167 -2.59 -15.31 2.34
N CYS A 168 -2.87 -14.77 1.15
CA CYS A 168 -2.29 -13.52 0.70
C CYS A 168 -3.19 -12.35 1.09
N PHE A 169 -2.61 -11.33 1.72
CA PHE A 169 -3.28 -10.11 2.12
C PHE A 169 -2.83 -8.89 1.31
N CYS A 170 -2.27 -9.10 0.11
CA CYS A 170 -1.98 -8.02 -0.82
C CYS A 170 -3.27 -7.36 -1.32
N LYS A 171 -3.15 -6.20 -1.97
CA LYS A 171 -4.31 -5.43 -2.47
C LYS A 171 -5.17 -6.21 -3.48
N THR A 172 -4.58 -7.16 -4.21
CA THR A 172 -5.29 -8.02 -5.17
C THR A 172 -6.08 -9.12 -4.47
N CYS A 173 -5.47 -9.81 -3.50
CA CYS A 173 -6.10 -10.96 -2.82
C CYS A 173 -7.00 -10.57 -1.64
N TYR A 174 -6.74 -9.41 -1.03
CA TYR A 174 -7.47 -8.90 0.12
C TYR A 174 -7.69 -7.38 -0.03
N PRO A 175 -8.65 -6.97 -0.88
CA PRO A 175 -8.86 -5.57 -1.22
C PRO A 175 -9.27 -4.73 -0.01
N LEU A 176 -9.17 -3.41 -0.14
CA LEU A 176 -9.50 -2.46 0.95
C LEU A 176 -10.96 -2.51 1.40
N THR A 177 -11.85 -3.05 0.56
CA THR A 177 -13.26 -3.29 0.89
C THR A 177 -13.45 -4.42 1.91
N MET A 178 -12.47 -5.30 2.08
CA MET A 178 -12.53 -6.37 3.08
C MET A 178 -12.23 -5.82 4.49
N PRO A 179 -12.72 -6.45 5.57
CA PRO A 179 -12.50 -5.97 6.93
C PRO A 179 -11.03 -5.90 7.35
N ASN A 180 -10.66 -4.91 8.16
CA ASN A 180 -9.33 -4.82 8.81
C ASN A 180 -9.21 -5.67 10.07
N VAL A 181 -10.34 -6.07 10.61
CA VAL A 181 -10.47 -6.78 11.88
C VAL A 181 -11.60 -7.78 11.77
N TYR A 182 -11.39 -8.93 12.39
CA TYR A 182 -12.45 -9.86 12.70
C TYR A 182 -12.57 -9.96 14.22
N GLN A 183 -13.80 -9.92 14.72
CA GLN A 183 -14.06 -10.39 16.07
C GLN A 183 -13.84 -11.90 16.08
N SER A 184 -13.08 -12.39 17.05
CA SER A 184 -12.94 -13.83 17.21
C SER A 184 -14.25 -14.44 17.73
N ASN A 185 -14.32 -15.77 17.75
CA ASN A 185 -15.47 -16.54 18.23
C ASN A 185 -15.79 -16.14 19.69
N ILE A 186 -16.98 -16.49 20.18
CA ILE A 186 -17.58 -15.98 21.45
C ILE A 186 -16.59 -15.99 22.65
N GLU A 187 -15.68 -16.96 22.71
CA GLU A 187 -14.77 -17.15 23.84
C GLU A 187 -13.44 -16.38 23.75
N ASN A 188 -12.93 -16.09 22.55
CA ASN A 188 -11.72 -15.29 22.39
C ASN A 188 -12.09 -13.80 22.41
N LYS A 189 -11.67 -13.16 23.51
CA LYS A 189 -11.96 -11.75 23.81
C LYS A 189 -11.13 -10.77 22.97
N TYR A 190 -10.12 -11.24 22.23
CA TYR A 190 -9.18 -10.40 21.49
C TYR A 190 -9.52 -10.33 20.00
N PRO A 191 -9.57 -9.12 19.41
CA PRO A 191 -9.81 -8.96 17.99
C PRO A 191 -8.63 -9.50 17.16
N ILE A 192 -8.94 -10.06 15.99
CA ILE A 192 -7.93 -10.52 15.03
C ILE A 192 -7.65 -9.40 14.05
N ILE A 193 -6.47 -8.79 14.16
CA ILE A 193 -6.01 -7.73 13.25
C ILE A 193 -5.43 -8.35 11.98
N ILE A 194 -5.93 -7.92 10.82
CA ILE A 194 -5.53 -8.47 9.52
C ILE A 194 -4.17 -7.92 9.06
N PRO A 195 -3.21 -8.79 8.69
CA PRO A 195 -1.88 -8.37 8.30
C PRO A 195 -1.86 -7.89 6.84
N ARG A 196 -2.43 -6.73 6.54
CA ARG A 196 -2.49 -6.19 5.17
C ARG A 196 -1.12 -6.01 4.53
N ASN A 197 -1.04 -6.37 3.25
CA ASN A 197 0.19 -6.40 2.45
C ASN A 197 1.22 -7.43 2.93
N TRP A 198 0.78 -8.49 3.62
CA TRP A 198 1.61 -9.65 3.96
C TRP A 198 1.10 -10.89 3.23
N MET A 199 1.99 -11.86 3.04
CA MET A 199 1.65 -13.24 2.69
C MET A 199 1.81 -14.10 3.95
N LYS A 200 0.77 -14.80 4.37
CA LYS A 200 0.85 -15.81 5.43
C LYS A 200 1.01 -17.18 4.80
N PHE A 201 2.11 -17.86 5.08
CA PHE A 201 2.28 -19.28 4.80
C PHE A 201 1.75 -20.09 5.98
N GLY A 202 0.87 -21.05 5.72
CA GLY A 202 0.34 -21.93 6.77
C GLY A 202 1.43 -22.82 7.35
N LEU A 203 1.47 -22.97 8.68
CA LEU A 203 2.37 -23.92 9.34
C LEU A 203 1.58 -25.13 9.83
N LYS A 204 2.18 -26.31 9.77
CA LYS A 204 1.63 -27.50 10.41
C LYS A 204 1.69 -27.33 11.93
N ILE A 205 0.60 -27.68 12.57
CA ILE A 205 0.47 -27.67 14.03
C ILE A 205 0.26 -29.07 14.55
N ASP A 206 0.46 -29.23 15.86
CA ASP A 206 0.05 -30.44 16.55
C ASP A 206 -1.48 -30.41 16.74
N GLU A 207 -2.19 -31.16 15.89
CA GLU A 207 -3.66 -31.19 15.88
C GLU A 207 -4.26 -31.67 17.20
N VAL A 208 -3.58 -32.57 17.91
CA VAL A 208 -4.04 -33.06 19.21
C VAL A 208 -3.98 -31.95 20.25
N GLN A 209 -2.86 -31.25 20.34
CA GLN A 209 -2.71 -30.10 21.24
C GLN A 209 -3.66 -28.96 20.87
N ALA A 210 -3.79 -28.67 19.58
CA ALA A 210 -4.68 -27.64 19.08
C ALA A 210 -6.15 -27.88 19.48
N LYS A 211 -6.58 -29.15 19.40
CA LYS A 211 -7.93 -29.58 19.78
C LYS A 211 -8.16 -29.54 21.29
N ILE A 212 -7.22 -30.07 22.09
CA ILE A 212 -7.32 -30.07 23.57
C ILE A 212 -7.45 -28.64 24.09
N HIS A 213 -6.65 -27.72 23.54
CA HIS A 213 -6.63 -26.32 23.97
C HIS A 213 -7.68 -25.45 23.27
N GLN A 214 -8.38 -25.97 22.26
CA GLN A 214 -9.37 -25.25 21.44
C GLN A 214 -8.79 -23.91 20.94
N ILE A 215 -7.59 -23.96 20.38
CA ILE A 215 -6.78 -22.76 20.11
C ILE A 215 -7.42 -21.81 19.09
N TRP A 216 -8.33 -22.31 18.26
CA TRP A 216 -9.02 -21.51 17.26
C TRP A 216 -10.14 -20.66 17.85
N ASP A 217 -10.76 -21.15 18.93
CA ASP A 217 -11.90 -20.54 19.59
C ASP A 217 -11.48 -19.70 20.81
N LYS A 218 -10.45 -20.14 21.54
CA LYS A 218 -10.04 -19.57 22.81
C LYS A 218 -8.79 -18.69 22.72
N TRP A 219 -7.81 -19.07 21.91
CA TRP A 219 -6.50 -18.44 21.95
C TRP A 219 -6.41 -17.18 21.09
N ALA A 220 -5.79 -16.16 21.65
CA ALA A 220 -5.60 -14.87 21.01
C ALA A 220 -4.68 -15.01 19.79
N THR A 221 -4.95 -14.25 18.71
CA THR A 221 -3.98 -14.12 17.61
C THR A 221 -2.95 -13.05 17.97
N SER A 222 -1.67 -13.40 17.92
CA SER A 222 -0.57 -12.45 18.07
C SER A 222 0.53 -12.72 17.04
N TYR A 223 1.57 -11.90 17.06
CA TYR A 223 2.65 -11.87 16.09
C TYR A 223 3.99 -11.68 16.81
N HIS A 224 5.01 -12.44 16.39
CA HIS A 224 6.36 -12.38 16.93
C HIS A 224 7.38 -12.12 15.82
N GLY A 225 8.00 -10.95 15.83
CA GLY A 225 9.07 -10.61 14.89
C GLY A 225 10.38 -11.30 15.26
N THR A 226 11.06 -11.89 14.26
CA THR A 226 12.33 -12.57 14.50
C THR A 226 13.15 -12.70 13.21
N LEU A 227 14.32 -13.34 13.28
CA LEU A 227 15.17 -13.68 12.14
C LEU A 227 14.79 -15.05 11.54
N PRO A 228 15.09 -15.33 10.26
CA PRO A 228 14.77 -16.63 9.64
C PRO A 228 15.32 -17.85 10.40
N ASN A 229 16.59 -17.87 10.77
CA ASN A 229 17.19 -19.00 11.50
C ASN A 229 16.56 -19.21 12.89
N ALA A 230 16.23 -18.11 13.58
CA ALA A 230 15.52 -18.15 14.85
C ALA A 230 14.07 -18.64 14.68
N ALA A 231 13.34 -18.17 13.66
CA ALA A 231 12.01 -18.65 13.34
C ALA A 231 11.99 -20.16 13.06
N LEU A 232 12.92 -20.66 12.25
CA LEU A 232 13.03 -22.10 11.98
C LEU A 232 13.25 -22.90 13.27
N SER A 233 14.13 -22.42 14.14
CA SER A 233 14.40 -23.03 15.44
C SER A 233 13.15 -23.05 16.33
N MET A 234 12.44 -21.92 16.44
CA MET A 234 11.21 -21.82 17.21
C MET A 234 10.12 -22.77 16.70
N ILE A 235 9.94 -22.85 15.37
CA ILE A 235 8.97 -23.76 14.74
C ILE A 235 9.32 -25.21 15.07
N LYS A 236 10.58 -25.64 14.88
CA LYS A 236 10.97 -27.03 15.17
C LYS A 236 10.93 -27.37 16.67
N HIS A 237 11.30 -26.43 17.53
CA HIS A 237 11.20 -26.60 18.99
C HIS A 237 9.75 -26.51 19.49
N ARG A 238 8.82 -26.02 18.66
CA ARG A 238 7.42 -25.73 19.03
C ARG A 238 7.29 -24.77 20.22
N GLN A 239 8.22 -23.83 20.34
CA GLN A 239 8.25 -22.84 21.42
C GLN A 239 9.02 -21.59 20.98
N ILE A 240 8.65 -20.43 21.51
CA ILE A 240 9.46 -19.22 21.37
C ILE A 240 10.74 -19.40 22.18
N CYS A 241 11.89 -19.17 21.55
CA CYS A 241 13.20 -19.15 22.21
C CYS A 241 13.35 -17.87 23.04
N LEU A 242 13.88 -18.00 24.26
CA LEU A 242 14.25 -16.88 25.12
C LEU A 242 15.72 -16.50 24.91
N PRO A 243 16.11 -15.26 25.28
CA PRO A 243 17.52 -14.90 25.32
C PRO A 243 18.35 -15.90 26.14
N GLY A 244 19.46 -16.35 25.57
CA GLY A 244 20.34 -17.39 26.11
C GLY A 244 20.12 -18.78 25.49
N ASP A 245 18.94 -19.06 24.94
CA ASP A 245 18.65 -20.35 24.30
C ASP A 245 19.55 -20.60 23.09
N LYS A 246 19.86 -21.87 22.84
CA LYS A 246 20.60 -22.31 21.65
C LYS A 246 19.63 -22.60 20.50
N LEU A 247 19.93 -22.06 19.33
CA LEU A 247 19.23 -22.33 18.07
C LEU A 247 19.69 -23.66 17.46
N LEU A 248 19.00 -24.13 16.43
CA LEU A 248 19.30 -25.39 15.74
C LEU A 248 20.69 -25.41 15.10
N ASP A 249 21.17 -24.25 14.64
CA ASP A 249 22.50 -24.06 14.05
C ASP A 249 23.62 -23.96 15.11
N GLY A 250 23.25 -24.06 16.40
CA GLY A 250 24.16 -23.96 17.52
C GLY A 250 24.45 -22.55 17.99
N THR A 251 23.93 -21.51 17.34
CA THR A 251 24.08 -20.11 17.78
C THR A 251 23.24 -19.85 19.04
N HIS A 252 23.69 -18.92 19.89
CA HIS A 252 22.91 -18.48 21.05
C HIS A 252 22.06 -17.27 20.69
N LEU A 253 20.79 -17.29 21.09
CA LEU A 253 19.90 -16.16 20.94
C LEU A 253 20.32 -15.06 21.93
N THR A 254 20.85 -13.95 21.43
CA THR A 254 21.29 -12.83 22.27
C THR A 254 20.16 -11.81 22.48
N ILE A 255 20.24 -11.06 23.59
CA ILE A 255 19.42 -9.85 23.75
C ILE A 255 19.92 -8.84 22.71
N ARG A 256 19.02 -8.39 21.82
CA ARG A 256 19.39 -7.42 20.79
C ARG A 256 19.58 -6.02 21.39
N PRO A 257 20.41 -5.16 20.77
CA PRO A 257 20.52 -3.76 21.16
C PRO A 257 19.14 -3.07 21.17
N GLY A 258 18.87 -2.30 22.23
CA GLY A 258 17.57 -1.61 22.41
C GLY A 258 16.54 -2.36 23.27
N HIS A 259 16.84 -3.57 23.74
CA HIS A 259 15.99 -4.31 24.67
C HIS A 259 16.48 -4.17 26.13
N ILE A 260 15.55 -4.34 27.09
CA ILE A 260 15.85 -4.34 28.53
C ILE A 260 16.72 -5.57 28.85
N GLN A 261 17.88 -5.33 29.47
CA GLN A 261 18.80 -6.39 29.88
C GLN A 261 18.17 -7.28 30.98
N ASP A 262 18.59 -8.55 31.04
CA ASP A 262 18.18 -9.56 32.03
C ASP A 262 16.70 -9.98 32.06
N GLN A 263 15.88 -9.56 31.10
CA GLN A 263 14.53 -10.10 30.96
C GLN A 263 14.54 -11.44 30.22
N LYS A 264 14.32 -12.53 30.97
CA LYS A 264 14.01 -13.87 30.43
C LYS A 264 12.53 -13.98 30.05
N ALA A 265 12.09 -13.12 29.15
CA ALA A 265 10.73 -13.09 28.63
C ALA A 265 10.75 -12.96 27.12
N PHE A 266 9.65 -13.30 26.47
CA PHE A 266 9.41 -12.99 25.08
C PHE A 266 8.20 -12.06 24.93
N PHE A 267 8.15 -11.42 23.78
CA PHE A 267 7.15 -10.42 23.44
C PHE A 267 6.45 -10.82 22.15
N THR A 268 5.15 -10.68 22.15
CA THR A 268 4.31 -10.76 20.96
C THR A 268 3.49 -9.48 20.86
N SER A 269 2.79 -9.29 19.75
CA SER A 269 1.88 -8.17 19.56
C SER A 269 0.59 -8.64 18.88
N PRO A 270 -0.57 -8.04 19.18
CA PRO A 270 -1.80 -8.30 18.43
C PRO A 270 -1.70 -7.82 16.97
N THR A 271 -0.66 -7.07 16.60
CA THR A 271 -0.50 -6.53 15.25
C THR A 271 0.83 -6.91 14.62
N VAL A 272 0.77 -7.31 13.35
CA VAL A 272 1.97 -7.57 12.56
C VAL A 272 2.79 -6.28 12.37
N ARG A 273 2.14 -5.10 12.35
CA ARG A 273 2.82 -3.81 12.11
C ARG A 273 3.78 -3.45 13.25
N TYR A 274 3.40 -3.71 14.50
CA TYR A 274 4.30 -3.55 15.63
C TYR A 274 5.34 -4.67 15.70
N ALA A 275 4.91 -5.94 15.57
CA ALA A 275 5.84 -7.07 15.58
C ALA A 275 6.89 -7.01 14.44
N ALA A 276 6.61 -6.29 13.36
CA ALA A 276 7.52 -6.11 12.24
C ALA A 276 8.46 -4.90 12.35
N GLN A 277 8.52 -4.18 13.48
CA GLN A 277 9.52 -3.11 13.65
C GLN A 277 10.94 -3.66 13.52
N ASN A 278 11.89 -2.83 13.05
CA ASN A 278 13.25 -3.30 12.69
C ASN A 278 14.02 -3.97 13.85
N HIS A 279 13.73 -3.57 15.09
CA HIS A 279 14.32 -4.16 16.30
C HIS A 279 13.86 -5.63 16.48
N TYR A 280 12.61 -5.94 16.14
CA TYR A 280 12.02 -7.27 16.28
C TYR A 280 12.19 -8.12 15.01
N ALA A 281 11.82 -7.59 13.85
CA ALA A 281 11.95 -8.24 12.55
C ALA A 281 12.99 -7.49 11.70
N THR A 282 14.25 -7.91 11.84
CA THR A 282 15.36 -7.35 11.07
C THR A 282 15.11 -7.54 9.59
N PRO A 283 15.17 -6.46 8.78
CA PRO A 283 15.00 -6.59 7.35
C PRO A 283 16.13 -7.39 6.72
N LEU A 284 15.78 -8.24 5.75
CA LEU A 284 16.71 -9.00 4.93
C LEU A 284 16.60 -8.55 3.48
N GLU A 285 17.71 -8.49 2.77
CA GLU A 285 17.72 -8.21 1.34
C GLU A 285 17.39 -9.49 0.56
N PHE A 286 16.50 -9.36 -0.43
CA PHE A 286 16.08 -10.45 -1.29
C PHE A 286 16.06 -9.95 -2.74
N THR A 287 16.91 -10.54 -3.60
CA THR A 287 16.82 -10.33 -5.04
C THR A 287 16.01 -11.45 -5.66
N SER A 288 14.89 -11.09 -6.29
CA SER A 288 14.01 -12.03 -6.99
C SER A 288 14.64 -12.43 -8.32
N GLN A 289 14.70 -13.73 -8.59
CA GLN A 289 15.11 -14.28 -9.87
C GLN A 289 14.06 -14.09 -10.95
N ARG A 290 12.79 -13.91 -10.57
CA ARG A 290 11.66 -13.77 -11.50
C ARG A 290 11.62 -12.42 -12.17
N ASP A 291 11.77 -11.36 -11.40
CA ASP A 291 11.65 -9.97 -11.88
C ASP A 291 12.94 -9.14 -11.72
N LYS A 292 13.99 -9.74 -11.16
CA LYS A 292 15.33 -9.15 -10.99
C LYS A 292 15.36 -7.91 -10.08
N TYR A 293 14.28 -7.61 -9.37
CA TYR A 293 14.23 -6.52 -8.41
C TYR A 293 14.80 -6.95 -7.05
N VAL A 294 15.36 -5.97 -6.36
CA VAL A 294 15.80 -6.10 -4.97
C VAL A 294 14.66 -5.69 -4.04
N TYR A 295 14.41 -6.48 -3.01
CA TYR A 295 13.38 -6.27 -2.02
C TYR A 295 13.98 -6.26 -0.62
N THR A 296 13.43 -5.41 0.23
CA THR A 296 13.51 -5.57 1.67
C THR A 296 12.42 -6.54 2.11
N ALA A 297 12.83 -7.69 2.60
CA ALA A 297 11.97 -8.70 3.19
C ALA A 297 11.91 -8.57 4.72
N LYS A 298 10.75 -8.87 5.30
CA LYS A 298 10.59 -9.08 6.75
C LYS A 298 9.76 -10.33 6.98
N ILE A 299 10.08 -11.04 8.05
CA ILE A 299 9.32 -12.20 8.49
C ILE A 299 8.82 -12.03 9.92
N VAL A 300 7.66 -12.60 10.20
CA VAL A 300 7.00 -12.57 11.51
C VAL A 300 6.27 -13.90 11.69
N LEU A 301 6.40 -14.54 12.86
CA LEU A 301 5.59 -15.70 13.21
C LEU A 301 4.20 -15.25 13.65
N ARG A 302 3.15 -15.79 13.04
CA ARG A 302 1.79 -15.68 13.56
C ARG A 302 1.59 -16.74 14.64
N CYS A 303 1.06 -16.28 15.76
CA CYS A 303 0.95 -17.04 16.99
C CYS A 303 -0.54 -17.15 17.38
N ARG A 304 -0.90 -18.32 17.90
CA ARG A 304 -2.01 -18.49 18.83
C ARG A 304 -1.42 -18.45 20.21
N GLN A 305 -1.89 -17.55 21.05
CA GLN A 305 -1.36 -17.34 22.39
C GLN A 305 -2.45 -17.61 23.43
N MET A 306 -2.09 -18.45 24.40
CA MET A 306 -2.99 -18.88 25.47
C MET A 306 -3.47 -17.65 26.25
N PRO A 307 -4.79 -17.46 26.46
CA PRO A 307 -5.31 -16.40 27.30
C PRO A 307 -4.73 -16.47 28.72
N ASP A 308 -4.63 -15.33 29.40
CA ASP A 308 -4.12 -15.22 30.78
C ASP A 308 -2.66 -15.71 31.00
N SER A 309 -1.97 -16.04 29.90
CA SER A 309 -0.57 -16.45 29.91
C SER A 309 0.40 -15.27 29.75
N PHE A 310 -0.10 -14.07 29.48
CA PHE A 310 0.70 -12.88 29.19
C PHE A 310 0.14 -11.64 29.88
N THR A 311 1.02 -10.66 30.04
CA THR A 311 0.67 -9.31 30.50
C THR A 311 0.61 -8.38 29.30
N ILE A 312 -0.43 -7.55 29.26
CA ILE A 312 -0.58 -6.49 28.25
C ILE A 312 0.13 -5.24 28.77
N GLN A 313 0.97 -4.65 27.94
CA GLN A 313 1.67 -3.42 28.26
C GLN A 313 1.82 -2.51 27.04
N GLY A 314 2.23 -1.28 27.31
CA GLY A 314 2.49 -0.29 26.28
C GLY A 314 3.72 -0.60 25.45
N GLU A 315 3.80 0.10 24.32
CA GLU A 315 4.96 0.04 23.45
C GLU A 315 6.26 0.40 24.20
N THR A 316 7.32 -0.37 23.97
CA THR A 316 8.64 -0.17 24.61
C THR A 316 9.64 0.55 23.69
N LEU A 317 9.23 0.91 22.48
CA LEU A 317 10.04 1.54 21.47
C LEU A 317 9.82 3.06 21.49
N ASN A 318 10.15 3.68 22.64
CA ASN A 318 9.95 5.09 23.01
C ASN A 318 10.36 6.18 21.98
N ASN A 319 10.91 5.83 20.81
CA ASN A 319 11.33 6.75 19.73
C ASN A 319 11.17 6.19 18.30
N SER A 320 10.44 5.08 18.10
CA SER A 320 10.33 4.44 16.77
C SER A 320 9.14 4.91 15.92
N ARG A 321 8.31 5.81 16.45
CA ARG A 321 7.17 6.38 15.73
C ARG A 321 7.67 7.19 14.54
N ILE A 322 7.49 6.66 13.33
CA ILE A 322 7.64 7.45 12.12
C ILE A 322 6.46 8.42 12.07
N ASN A 323 6.73 9.71 12.26
CA ASN A 323 5.76 10.82 12.17
C ASN A 323 4.65 10.81 13.23
N GLY A 324 4.88 10.20 14.40
CA GLY A 324 3.89 10.19 15.50
C GLY A 324 2.64 9.34 15.25
N ALA A 325 2.57 8.59 14.15
CA ALA A 325 1.42 7.75 13.83
C ALA A 325 1.37 6.49 14.70
N ASP A 326 0.18 6.15 15.19
CA ASP A 326 -0.07 4.95 15.98
C ASP A 326 0.28 3.67 15.21
N PHE A 327 0.63 2.62 15.94
CA PHE A 327 0.97 1.33 15.33
C PHE A 327 -0.27 0.60 14.79
N CYS A 328 -1.44 0.90 15.34
CA CYS A 328 -2.71 0.32 14.94
C CYS A 328 -3.87 1.28 15.18
N ASP A 329 -4.79 1.37 14.21
CA ASP A 329 -6.00 2.19 14.35
C ASP A 329 -7.07 1.56 15.26
N ILE A 330 -6.81 0.34 15.78
CA ILE A 330 -7.79 -0.47 16.53
C ILE A 330 -7.27 -0.82 17.93
N ILE A 331 -6.01 -1.20 18.04
CA ILE A 331 -5.38 -1.53 19.33
C ILE A 331 -4.59 -0.31 19.80
N PRO A 332 -4.92 0.26 20.97
CA PRO A 332 -4.15 1.36 21.56
C PRO A 332 -2.69 0.98 21.77
N ASP A 333 -1.79 1.95 21.66
CA ASP A 333 -0.36 1.71 21.82
C ASP A 333 0.01 1.27 23.26
N GLU A 334 -0.82 1.59 24.26
CA GLU A 334 -0.71 1.13 25.64
C GLU A 334 -1.02 -0.37 25.81
N GLN A 335 -1.50 -1.04 24.75
CA GLN A 335 -1.90 -2.45 24.75
C GLN A 335 -1.25 -3.26 23.63
N ILE A 336 -0.26 -2.69 22.93
CA ILE A 336 0.30 -3.24 21.69
C ILE A 336 1.39 -4.30 21.93
N GLU A 337 1.89 -4.44 23.16
CA GLU A 337 2.94 -5.39 23.51
C GLU A 337 2.45 -6.39 24.56
N TRP A 338 2.59 -7.68 24.27
CA TRP A 338 2.16 -8.78 25.12
C TRP A 338 3.40 -9.54 25.60
N LYS A 339 3.69 -9.43 26.89
CA LYS A 339 4.89 -9.99 27.52
C LYS A 339 4.58 -11.26 28.29
N THR A 340 5.44 -12.27 28.18
CA THR A 340 5.37 -13.47 29.03
C THR A 340 6.73 -14.18 29.12
N ASP A 341 6.95 -14.89 30.22
CA ASP A 341 8.05 -15.83 30.42
C ASP A 341 7.58 -17.31 30.43
N LYS A 342 6.26 -17.54 30.29
CA LYS A 342 5.66 -18.87 30.35
C LYS A 342 5.89 -19.62 29.03
N ARG A 343 6.72 -20.66 29.05
CA ARG A 343 6.95 -21.57 27.90
C ARG A 343 5.69 -22.39 27.58
N GLY A 344 5.57 -22.85 26.33
CA GLY A 344 4.45 -23.71 25.89
C GLY A 344 3.09 -23.01 25.78
N THR A 345 3.05 -21.68 25.89
CA THR A 345 1.81 -20.88 25.86
C THR A 345 1.53 -20.27 24.49
N VAL A 346 2.32 -20.64 23.48
CA VAL A 346 2.22 -20.17 22.10
C VAL A 346 2.30 -21.34 21.14
N ILE A 347 1.41 -21.36 20.15
CA ILE A 347 1.46 -22.25 18.98
C ILE A 347 1.59 -21.39 17.73
N PHE A 348 2.51 -21.73 16.84
CA PHE A 348 2.70 -21.01 15.57
C PHE A 348 1.75 -21.57 14.51
N ASP A 349 0.87 -20.74 13.95
CA ASP A 349 -0.09 -21.16 12.90
C ASP A 349 0.22 -20.54 11.53
N GLY A 350 1.27 -19.73 11.44
CA GLY A 350 1.73 -19.20 10.17
C GLY A 350 3.06 -18.46 10.21
N LEU A 351 3.71 -18.40 9.06
CA LEU A 351 4.85 -17.53 8.79
C LEU A 351 4.38 -16.39 7.90
N CYS A 352 4.36 -15.17 8.42
CA CYS A 352 4.01 -13.97 7.68
C CYS A 352 5.26 -13.36 7.05
N VAL A 353 5.21 -13.14 5.73
CA VAL A 353 6.26 -12.52 4.92
C VAL A 353 5.75 -11.21 4.34
N ARG A 354 6.59 -10.18 4.35
CA ARG A 354 6.37 -8.95 3.59
C ARG A 354 7.59 -8.59 2.78
N LEU A 355 7.38 -8.42 1.47
CA LEU A 355 8.34 -7.85 0.54
C LEU A 355 8.01 -6.38 0.28
N THR A 356 9.03 -5.52 0.32
CA THR A 356 8.96 -4.10 -0.07
C THR A 356 10.06 -3.83 -1.10
N PRO A 357 9.75 -3.36 -2.32
CA PRO A 357 10.78 -3.05 -3.31
C PRO A 357 11.80 -2.03 -2.77
N VAL A 358 13.08 -2.30 -3.00
CA VAL A 358 14.13 -1.31 -2.81
C VAL A 358 14.17 -0.45 -4.07
N TYR A 359 13.60 0.75 -4.00
CA TYR A 359 13.72 1.71 -5.09
C TYR A 359 15.16 2.21 -5.14
N ASN A 360 15.99 1.58 -5.97
CA ASN A 360 17.31 2.11 -6.31
C ASN A 360 17.11 3.43 -7.05
N GLN A 361 17.49 4.55 -6.41
CA GLN A 361 17.56 5.87 -7.07
C GLN A 361 18.41 5.82 -8.36
N THR A 362 19.32 4.86 -8.49
CA THR A 362 20.20 4.65 -9.64
C THR A 362 19.45 4.28 -10.93
N PHE A 363 18.35 3.51 -10.88
CA PHE A 363 17.57 3.17 -12.09
C PHE A 363 16.81 4.38 -12.66
N HIS A 364 16.52 5.38 -11.82
CA HIS A 364 15.90 6.62 -12.25
C HIS A 364 16.88 7.49 -13.06
N ASN A 365 18.20 7.32 -12.90
CA ASN A 365 19.18 8.09 -13.66
C ASN A 365 19.47 7.48 -15.03
N THR A 366 19.40 6.16 -15.22
CA THR A 366 19.71 5.54 -16.52
C THR A 366 18.64 5.81 -17.58
N ILE A 367 17.36 5.86 -17.18
CA ILE A 367 16.23 6.17 -18.09
C ILE A 367 16.16 7.68 -18.42
N TYR A 368 16.64 8.54 -17.52
CA TYR A 368 16.63 9.99 -17.73
C TYR A 368 17.95 10.56 -18.32
N GLN A 369 19.08 9.84 -18.21
CA GLN A 369 20.33 10.24 -18.87
C GLN A 369 20.41 9.77 -20.33
N SER A 370 19.70 8.70 -20.73
CA SER A 370 19.62 8.29 -22.14
C SER A 370 18.80 9.26 -23.01
N HIS A 371 17.97 10.12 -22.41
CA HIS A 371 17.24 11.17 -23.12
C HIS A 371 17.94 12.54 -23.12
N ALA A 372 18.97 12.74 -22.28
CA ALA A 372 19.72 14.00 -22.24
C ALA A 372 20.91 14.03 -23.22
N ASN A 373 21.39 12.87 -23.68
CA ASN A 373 22.56 12.76 -24.57
C ASN A 373 22.22 12.64 -26.07
N GLN A 374 20.96 12.81 -26.47
CA GLN A 374 20.55 12.81 -27.90
C GLN A 374 20.21 14.21 -28.45
N THR A 375 20.38 15.29 -27.67
CA THR A 375 20.03 16.66 -28.11
C THR A 375 21.23 17.62 -28.26
N ASN A 376 22.47 17.16 -28.09
CA ASN A 376 23.66 18.02 -28.22
C ASN A 376 24.66 17.51 -29.27
N VAL A 377 24.18 17.23 -30.48
CA VAL A 377 25.02 17.15 -31.69
C VAL A 377 24.33 17.95 -32.79
N HIS A 378 24.32 19.28 -32.63
CA HIS A 378 24.30 20.27 -33.70
C HIS A 378 24.32 21.66 -33.05
N ASN A 379 25.53 22.21 -32.93
CA ASN A 379 25.88 23.60 -33.23
C ASN A 379 27.39 23.73 -33.24
#